data_AF-A0A3G5AP44-F1
#
_entry.id   AF-A0A3G5AP44-F1
#
_cell.length_a   1.000
_cell.length_b   1.000
_cell.length_c   1.000
_cell.angle_alpha   90.00
_cell.angle_beta   90.00
_cell.angle_gamma   90.00
#
_symmetry.space_group_name_H-M   'P 1'
#
loop_
_entity.id
_entity.type
_entity.pdbx_description
1 polymer ?
#
loop_
_entity_poly.entity_id
_entity_poly.type
_entity_poly.pdbx_seq_one_letter_code
_entity_poly.pdbx_strand_id
1 'polypeptide(L)' 'DAAFELENTANQSRLDLHSLASQHGAAQFCHVFENHFLTEQVASIKEISDYITNLRRVGAGLGEYMFDKETLGGSKS' A
#
# COMPACT_ATOMS: atom_id res chain seq x y z
N ASP A 1 14.93 -2.77 -0.69
CA ASP A 1 14.96 -3.71 -1.82
C ASP A 1 13.63 -4.41 -2.00
N ALA A 2 13.19 -5.26 -1.07
CA ALA A 2 11.88 -5.95 -1.18
C ALA A 2 10.65 -5.03 -1.36
N ALA A 3 10.58 -3.90 -0.63
CA ALA A 3 9.46 -2.96 -0.77
C ALA A 3 9.45 -2.22 -2.12
N PHE A 4 10.63 -1.91 -2.66
CA PHE A 4 10.77 -1.25 -3.95
C PHE A 4 10.39 -2.18 -5.10
N GLU A 5 10.79 -3.45 -5.04
CA GLU A 5 10.36 -4.46 -6.02
C GLU A 5 8.85 -4.74 -5.94
N LEU A 6 8.27 -4.73 -4.75
CA LEU A 6 6.83 -4.87 -4.56
C LEU A 6 6.08 -3.70 -5.21
N GLU A 7 6.55 -2.48 -5.00
CA GLU A 7 5.96 -1.26 -5.56
C GLU A 7 6.08 -1.23 -7.09
N ASN A 8 7.22 -1.66 -7.64
CA ASN A 8 7.42 -1.77 -9.08
C ASN A 8 6.52 -2.86 -9.70
N THR A 9 6.38 -4.01 -9.04
CA THR A 9 5.51 -5.11 -9.48
C THR A 9 4.02 -4.74 -9.40
N ALA A 10 3.62 -4.01 -8.35
CA ALA A 10 2.28 -3.48 -8.21
C ALA A 10 1.97 -2.44 -9.31
N ASN A 11 2.92 -1.55 -9.62
CA ASN A 11 2.76 -0.56 -10.68
C ASN A 11 2.67 -1.21 -12.08
N GLN A 12 3.46 -2.26 -12.33
CA GLN A 12 3.37 -3.01 -13.59
C GLN A 12 2.02 -3.73 -13.74
N SER A 13 1.55 -4.40 -12.68
CA SER A 13 0.24 -5.07 -12.67
C SER A 13 -0.90 -4.07 -12.94
N ARG A 14 -0.74 -2.83 -12.48
CA ARG A 14 -1.69 -1.73 -12.68
C ARG A 14 -1.74 -1.26 -14.14
N LEU A 15 -0.57 -1.12 -14.78
CA LEU A 15 -0.48 -0.76 -16.21
C LEU A 15 -1.06 -1.85 -17.11
N ASP A 16 -0.79 -3.11 -16.79
CA ASP A 16 -1.30 -4.26 -17.56
C ASP A 16 -2.83 -4.35 -17.46
N LEU A 17 -3.40 -4.10 -16.27
CA LEU A 17 -4.84 -4.05 -16.07
C LEU A 17 -5.51 -2.90 -16.82
N HIS A 18 -4.91 -1.70 -16.80
CA HIS A 18 -5.41 -0.55 -17.54
C HIS A 18 -5.38 -0.81 -19.06
N SER A 19 -4.31 -1.43 -19.57
CA SER A 19 -4.19 -1.84 -20.98
C SER A 19 -5.27 -2.84 -21.38
N LEU A 20 -5.51 -3.87 -20.56
CA LEU A 20 -6.51 -4.91 -20.82
C LEU A 20 -7.95 -4.36 -20.77
N ALA A 21 -8.24 -3.48 -19.81
CA ALA A 21 -9.55 -2.88 -19.67
C ALA A 21 -9.85 -1.81 -20.75
N SER A 22 -8.81 -1.11 -21.22
CA SER A 22 -8.88 -0.22 -22.39
C SER A 22 -9.21 -1.01 -23.67
N GLN A 23 -8.61 -2.19 -23.85
CA GLN A 23 -8.88 -3.08 -25.00
C GLN A 23 -10.31 -3.66 -24.99
N HIS A 24 -10.88 -3.92 -23.82
CA HIS A 24 -12.21 -4.52 -23.69
C HIS A 24 -13.38 -3.51 -23.63
N GLY A 25 -13.12 -2.21 -23.81
CA GLY A 25 -14.17 -1.18 -23.93
C GLY A 25 -14.99 -0.93 -22.65
N ALA A 26 -14.56 -1.46 -21.50
CA ALA A 26 -15.24 -1.34 -20.22
C ALA A 26 -14.73 -0.12 -19.42
N ALA A 27 -14.65 1.05 -20.08
CA ALA A 27 -14.07 2.27 -19.51
C ALA A 27 -14.69 2.66 -18.15
N GLN A 28 -15.99 2.41 -17.98
CA GLN A 28 -16.70 2.68 -16.72
C GLN A 28 -16.33 1.69 -15.60
N PHE A 29 -16.12 0.40 -15.93
CA PHE A 29 -15.66 -0.60 -14.97
C PHE A 29 -14.20 -0.36 -14.56
N CYS A 30 -13.35 0.00 -15.53
CA CYS A 30 -11.96 0.36 -15.30
C CYS A 30 -11.82 1.58 -14.39
N HIS A 31 -12.60 2.63 -14.62
CA HIS A 31 -12.59 3.84 -13.79
C HIS A 31 -13.02 3.59 -12.34
N VAL A 32 -14.02 2.73 -12.11
CA VAL A 32 -14.46 2.37 -10.75
C VAL A 32 -13.40 1.49 -10.07
N PHE A 33 -12.79 0.55 -10.79
CA PHE A 33 -11.78 -0.34 -10.23
C PHE A 33 -10.46 0.39 -9.94
N GLU A 34 -10.02 1.29 -10.83
CA GLU A 34 -8.85 2.14 -10.61
C GLU A 34 -9.04 3.11 -9.46
N ASN A 35 -10.17 3.83 -9.41
CA ASN A 35 -10.37 4.84 -8.37
C ASN A 35 -10.59 4.24 -6.99
N HIS A 36 -11.38 3.17 -6.86
CA HIS A 36 -11.60 2.57 -5.55
C HIS A 36 -10.48 1.61 -5.16
N PHE A 37 -10.22 0.56 -5.94
CA PHE A 37 -9.35 -0.52 -5.46
C PHE A 37 -7.87 -0.19 -5.60
N LEU A 38 -7.47 0.42 -6.71
CA LEU A 38 -6.04 0.70 -6.96
C LEU A 38 -5.55 1.92 -6.18
N THR A 39 -6.38 2.93 -5.95
CA THR A 39 -6.02 4.05 -5.07
C THR A 39 -5.94 3.61 -3.61
N GLU A 40 -6.91 2.82 -3.13
CA GLU A 40 -6.88 2.29 -1.77
C GLU A 40 -5.72 1.31 -1.55
N GLN A 41 -5.37 0.48 -2.54
CA GLN A 41 -4.18 -0.37 -2.46
C GLN A 41 -2.88 0.44 -2.41
N VAL A 42 -2.72 1.49 -3.24
CA VAL A 42 -1.53 2.34 -3.21
C VAL A 42 -1.42 3.07 -1.87
N ALA A 43 -2.54 3.57 -1.33
CA ALA A 43 -2.56 4.17 0.00
C ALA A 43 -2.16 3.17 1.09
N SER A 44 -2.68 1.92 1.03
CA SER A 44 -2.35 0.87 1.99
C SER A 44 -0.88 0.43 1.90
N ILE A 45 -0.32 0.28 0.70
CA ILE A 45 1.10 -0.05 0.49
C ILE A 45 1.98 1.07 1.04
N LYS A 46 1.61 2.34 0.80
CA LYS A 46 2.32 3.49 1.35
C LYS A 46 2.29 3.50 2.87
N GLU A 47 1.12 3.26 3.47
CA GLU A 47 0.95 3.19 4.92
C GLU A 47 1.85 2.10 5.54
N ILE A 48 1.85 0.90 4.96
CA ILE A 48 2.72 -0.20 5.40
C ILE A 48 4.20 0.16 5.23
N SER A 49 4.56 0.83 4.14
CA SER A 49 5.94 1.26 3.89
C SER A 49 6.40 2.33 4.90
N ASP A 50 5.51 3.25 5.26
CA ASP A 50 5.74 4.26 6.29
C ASP A 50 5.88 3.58 7.67
N TYR A 51 5.11 2.53 7.95
CA TYR A 51 5.25 1.70 9.16
C TYR A 51 6.60 1.00 9.25
N ILE A 52 7.02 0.32 8.17
CA ILE A 52 8.33 -0.37 8.11
C ILE A 52 9.47 0.63 8.31
N THR A 53 9.37 1.82 7.71
CA THR A 53 10.39 2.88 7.83
C THR A 53 10.47 3.42 9.25
N ASN A 54 9.32 3.66 9.89
CA ASN A 54 9.27 4.10 11.29
C ASN A 54 9.80 3.04 12.24
N LEU A 55 9.40 1.77 12.08
CA LEU A 55 9.91 0.65 12.88
C LEU A 55 11.44 0.51 12.77
N ARG A 56 11.99 0.63 11.56
CA ARG A 56 13.45 0.66 11.34
C ARG A 56 14.14 1.83 12.03
N ARG A 57 13.49 2.99 12.11
CA ARG A 57 14.04 4.22 12.72
C ARG A 57 14.06 4.16 14.25
N VAL A 58 13.00 3.63 14.86
CA VAL A 58 12.86 3.58 16.32
C VAL A 58 13.64 2.43 16.95
N GLY A 59 13.96 1.40 16.16
CA GLY A 59 14.73 0.25 16.61
C GLY A 59 13.95 -0.71 17.53
N ALA A 60 14.51 -1.89 17.75
CA ALA A 60 13.85 -2.96 18.50
C ALA A 60 13.68 -2.63 19.99
N GLY A 61 12.63 -3.18 20.62
CA GLY A 61 12.37 -3.03 22.05
C GLY A 61 11.50 -1.82 22.37
N LEU A 62 12.05 -0.78 23.00
CA LEU A 62 11.27 0.39 23.42
C LEU A 62 10.70 1.17 22.22
N GLY A 63 11.43 1.21 21.11
CA GLY A 63 11.00 1.86 19.88
C GLY A 63 9.77 1.21 19.27
N GLU A 64 9.75 -0.12 19.16
CA GLU A 64 8.60 -0.90 18.70
C GLU A 64 7.38 -0.74 19.62
N TYR A 65 7.59 -0.76 20.95
CA TYR A 65 6.52 -0.55 21.92
C TYR A 65 5.87 0.84 21.79
N MET A 66 6.68 1.88 21.60
CA MET A 66 6.19 3.24 21.37
C MET A 66 5.50 3.36 20.01
N PHE A 67 6.02 2.71 18.98
CA PHE A 67 5.42 2.69 17.65
C PHE A 67 4.02 2.03 17.66
N ASP A 68 3.87 0.90 18.34
CA ASP A 68 2.58 0.20 18.53
C ASP A 68 1.55 1.08 19.25
N LYS A 69 1.97 1.73 20.34
CA LYS A 69 1.14 2.64 21.13
C LYS A 69 0.62 3.83 20.33
N GLU A 70 1.49 4.51 19.60
CA GLU A 70 1.19 5.78 18.93
C GLU A 70 0.56 5.60 17.54
N THR A 71 0.90 4.52 16.83
CA THR A 71 0.56 4.36 15.41
C THR A 71 -0.56 3.35 15.19
N LEU A 72 -0.49 2.20 15.86
CA LEU A 72 -1.50 1.14 15.74
C LEU A 72 -2.64 1.31 16.75
N GLY A 73 -2.59 2.37 17.58
CA GLY A 73 -3.56 2.64 18.62
C GLY A 73 -3.60 1.47 19.59
N GLY A 74 -2.48 1.23 20.28
CA GLY A 74 -2.25 0.08 21.15
C GLY A 74 -3.52 -0.43 21.80
N SER A 75 -3.88 -1.67 21.43
CA SER A 75 -5.02 -2.46 21.90
C SER A 75 -5.88 -1.72 22.91
N LYS A 76 -6.94 -1.04 22.45
CA LYS A 76 -8.02 -0.64 23.35
C LYS A 76 -8.55 -1.91 23.99
N SER A 77 -8.14 -2.14 25.24
CA SER A 77 -8.85 -2.98 26.19
C SER A 77 -10.25 -2.41 26.44
#